data_AF-A0A7S1DB57-F1
#
_entry.id   AF-A0A7S1DB57-F1
#
_cell.length_a   1.000
_cell.length_b   1.000
_cell.length_c   1.000
_cell.angle_alpha   90.00
_cell.angle_beta   90.00
_cell.angle_gamma   90.00
#
_symmetry.space_group_name_H-M   'P 1'
#
loop_
_entity.id
_entity.type
_entity.pdbx_description
1 polymer ?
#
loop_
_entity_poly.entity_id
_entity_poly.type
_entity_poly.pdbx_seq_one_letter_code
_entity_poly.pdbx_strand_id
1 'polypeptide(L)'
;SLGIVAGLVLTILRYIEILFRVEGQKVAKIAAWRDIRIRMASLLFAVAAAVSAGTDFYGQSSSSPSTAAGHSTATTGGHRHLASTPTTSVPESNRLPIYLMLASGVSFLVSHVISVLLLPRHDGYKAVTVPMNVDFVIHRYGEWTMLMLGESILSLLIVQVSSGFDYYLTFFCGIVSVVFLQYLHYRSAPQEAKGHAMHRSKEAGLAFSVLMLFYSGG
;
A
#
# COMPACT_ATOMS: atom_id res chain seq x y z
N SER A 1 0.88 -5.52 4.36
CA SER A 1 -0.06 -4.92 5.35
C SER A 1 0.61 -3.83 6.19
N LEU A 2 1.76 -4.10 6.81
CA LEU A 2 2.47 -3.14 7.67
C LEU A 2 2.82 -1.83 6.95
N GLY A 3 3.30 -1.89 5.70
CA GLY A 3 3.60 -0.70 4.91
C GLY A 3 2.38 0.20 4.66
N ILE A 4 1.19 -0.38 4.47
CA ILE A 4 -0.07 0.36 4.30
C ILE A 4 -0.44 1.07 5.61
N VAL A 5 -0.36 0.36 6.75
CA VAL A 5 -0.63 0.94 8.07
C VAL A 5 0.35 2.07 8.36
N ALA A 6 1.65 1.85 8.15
CA ALA A 6 2.69 2.86 8.34
C ALA A 6 2.45 4.09 7.44
N GLY A 7 2.11 3.88 6.17
CA GLY A 7 1.77 4.96 5.23
C GLY A 7 0.56 5.77 5.67
N LEU A 8 -0.50 5.12 6.17
CA LEU A 8 -1.69 5.79 6.72
C LEU A 8 -1.35 6.60 7.98
N VAL A 9 -0.57 6.02 8.89
CA VAL A 9 -0.11 6.70 10.12
C VAL A 9 0.73 7.93 9.78
N LEU A 10 1.74 7.79 8.93
CA LEU A 10 2.58 8.92 8.49
C LEU A 10 1.76 10.02 7.82
N THR A 11 0.77 9.64 7.03
CA THR A 11 -0.13 10.60 6.39
C THR A 11 -0.96 11.38 7.42
N ILE A 12 -1.50 10.70 8.43
CA ILE A 12 -2.25 11.34 9.52
C ILE A 12 -1.34 12.24 10.35
N LEU A 13 -0.13 11.78 10.70
CA LEU A 13 0.86 12.59 11.41
C LEU A 13 1.21 13.87 10.65
N ARG A 14 1.37 13.80 9.32
CA ARG A 14 1.57 14.99 8.49
C ARG A 14 0.40 15.97 8.58
N TYR A 15 -0.85 15.50 8.58
CA TYR A 15 -2.00 16.39 8.74
C TYR A 15 -2.09 16.98 10.15
N ILE A 16 -1.70 16.23 11.17
CA ILE A 16 -1.57 16.72 12.54
C ILE A 16 -0.51 17.83 12.59
N GLU A 17 0.63 17.63 11.94
CA GLU A 17 1.67 18.66 11.83
C GLU A 17 1.12 19.93 11.17
N ILE A 18 0.37 19.81 10.07
CA ILE A 18 -0.29 20.96 9.42
C ILE A 18 -1.26 21.68 10.37
N LEU A 19 -2.01 20.93 11.19
CA LEU A 19 -2.97 21.49 12.14
C LEU A 19 -2.28 22.37 13.21
N PHE A 20 -1.12 21.92 13.70
CA PHE A 20 -0.38 22.58 14.77
C PHE A 20 0.63 23.64 14.28
N ARG A 21 1.36 23.38 13.20
CA ARG A 21 2.47 24.24 12.74
C ARG A 21 2.07 25.35 11.77
N VAL A 22 0.93 25.24 11.08
CA VAL A 22 0.52 26.31 10.15
C VAL A 22 -0.07 27.48 10.93
N GLU A 23 0.59 28.63 10.86
CA GLU A 23 0.08 29.90 11.41
C GLU A 23 -0.59 30.75 10.32
N GLY A 24 -1.59 31.54 10.69
CA GLY A 24 -2.25 32.50 9.78
C GLY A 24 -3.25 31.92 8.77
N GLN A 25 -3.23 30.63 8.44
CA GLN A 25 -4.13 30.02 7.44
C GLN A 25 -5.22 29.12 8.07
N LYS A 26 -6.34 29.72 8.49
CA LYS A 26 -7.49 28.96 9.06
C LYS A 26 -8.05 27.89 8.11
N VAL A 27 -8.04 28.17 6.81
CA VAL A 27 -8.53 27.25 5.76
C VAL A 27 -7.72 25.94 5.75
N ALA A 28 -6.39 26.03 5.86
CA ALA A 28 -5.51 24.86 5.88
C ALA A 28 -5.80 23.95 7.08
N LYS A 29 -6.08 24.54 8.25
CA LYS A 29 -6.44 23.78 9.46
C LYS A 29 -7.79 23.06 9.31
N ILE A 30 -8.79 23.74 8.75
CA ILE A 30 -10.10 23.14 8.49
C ILE A 30 -9.99 21.98 7.50
N ALA A 31 -9.22 22.17 6.42
CA ALA A 31 -8.96 21.13 5.43
C ALA A 31 -8.22 19.92 6.04
N ALA A 32 -7.16 20.17 6.81
CA ALA A 32 -6.40 19.12 7.49
C ALA A 32 -7.27 18.32 8.47
N TRP A 33 -8.10 19.01 9.26
CA TRP A 33 -9.01 18.37 10.21
C TRP A 33 -10.05 17.47 9.51
N ARG A 34 -10.62 17.96 8.41
CA ARG A 34 -11.53 17.16 7.58
C ARG A 34 -10.82 15.91 7.03
N ASP A 35 -9.62 16.08 6.49
CA ASP A 35 -8.87 14.96 5.90
C ASP A 35 -8.45 13.92 6.95
N ILE A 36 -8.10 14.34 8.17
CA ILE A 36 -7.86 13.43 9.31
C ILE A 36 -9.12 12.60 9.57
N ARG A 37 -10.28 13.25 9.75
CA ARG A 37 -11.55 12.56 10.05
C ARG A 37 -11.90 11.51 9.00
N ILE A 38 -11.74 11.86 7.72
CA ILE A 38 -12.03 10.96 6.60
C ILE A 38 -11.10 9.74 6.61
N ARG A 39 -9.83 9.90 6.99
CA ARG A 39 -8.83 8.82 7.02
C ARG A 39 -8.88 7.95 8.28
N MET A 40 -9.46 8.44 9.37
CA MET A 40 -9.58 7.68 10.63
C MET A 40 -10.30 6.35 10.44
N ALA A 41 -11.37 6.30 9.64
CA ALA A 41 -12.12 5.06 9.39
C ALA A 41 -11.24 3.98 8.72
N SER A 42 -10.51 4.34 7.65
CA SER A 42 -9.59 3.43 6.97
C SER A 42 -8.45 2.97 7.88
N LEU A 43 -7.89 3.87 8.70
CA LEU A 43 -6.87 3.53 9.69
C LEU A 43 -7.37 2.49 10.70
N LEU A 44 -8.58 2.67 11.24
CA LEU A 44 -9.17 1.73 12.20
C LEU A 44 -9.29 0.32 11.60
N PHE A 45 -9.78 0.20 10.36
CA PHE A 45 -9.85 -1.10 9.68
C PHE A 45 -8.46 -1.71 9.44
N ALA A 46 -7.47 -0.90 9.03
CA ALA A 46 -6.12 -1.37 8.77
C ALA A 46 -5.43 -1.86 10.06
N VAL A 47 -5.60 -1.14 11.17
CA VAL A 47 -5.09 -1.55 12.49
C VAL A 47 -5.80 -2.82 12.97
N ALA A 48 -7.12 -2.91 12.84
CA ALA A 48 -7.86 -4.11 13.20
C ALA A 48 -7.40 -5.34 12.40
N ALA A 49 -7.15 -5.17 11.09
CA ALA A 49 -6.60 -6.22 10.24
C ALA A 49 -5.20 -6.66 10.71
N ALA A 50 -4.32 -5.71 11.05
CA ALA A 50 -2.98 -5.98 11.53
C ALA A 50 -2.99 -6.70 12.89
N VAL A 51 -3.84 -6.28 13.83
CA VAL A 51 -4.00 -6.92 15.14
C VAL A 51 -4.54 -8.33 14.99
N SER A 52 -5.59 -8.52 14.17
CA SER A 52 -6.16 -9.85 13.92
C SER A 52 -5.16 -10.81 13.28
N ALA A 53 -4.37 -10.35 12.30
CA ALA A 53 -3.30 -11.15 11.73
C ALA A 53 -2.21 -11.50 12.77
N GLY A 54 -1.89 -10.55 13.66
CA GLY A 54 -0.94 -10.77 14.74
C GLY A 54 -1.42 -11.80 15.76
N THR A 55 -2.68 -11.72 16.21
CA THR A 55 -3.25 -12.68 17.17
C THR A 55 -3.27 -14.10 16.61
N ASP A 56 -3.61 -14.25 15.33
CA ASP A 56 -3.62 -15.55 14.66
C ASP A 56 -2.21 -16.15 14.58
N PHE A 57 -1.20 -15.33 14.25
CA PHE A 57 0.20 -15.75 14.18
C PHE A 57 0.74 -16.20 15.54
N TYR A 58 0.51 -15.43 16.60
CA TYR A 58 0.98 -15.78 17.95
C TYR A 58 0.17 -16.92 18.58
N GLY A 59 -1.13 -17.04 18.28
CA GLY A 59 -2.00 -18.11 18.81
C GLY A 59 -1.66 -19.51 18.29
N GLN A 60 -1.20 -19.62 17.04
CA GLN A 60 -0.71 -20.92 16.51
C GLN A 60 0.61 -21.37 17.16
N SER A 61 1.46 -20.41 17.54
CA SER A 61 2.76 -20.71 18.16
C SER A 61 2.62 -21.33 19.56
N SER A 62 1.55 -21.00 20.29
CA SER A 62 1.28 -21.50 21.64
C SER A 62 0.43 -22.78 21.69
N SER A 63 -0.20 -23.16 20.57
CA SER A 63 -1.10 -24.32 20.48
C SER A 63 -0.49 -25.53 19.77
N SER A 64 0.83 -25.57 19.57
CA SER A 64 1.57 -26.79 19.21
C SER A 64 2.05 -27.49 20.49
N PRO A 65 1.24 -28.37 21.13
CA PRO A 65 1.74 -29.23 22.19
C PRO A 65 2.80 -30.16 21.60
N SER A 66 3.93 -30.21 22.28
CA SER A 66 5.02 -31.15 22.07
C SER A 66 4.56 -32.59 22.33
N THR A 67 3.83 -33.19 21.38
CA THR A 67 3.54 -34.64 21.38
C THR A 67 4.53 -35.33 20.46
N ALA A 68 5.80 -35.38 20.87
CA ALA A 68 6.82 -36.22 20.25
C ALA A 68 7.81 -36.72 21.31
N ALA A 69 7.29 -37.47 22.29
CA ALA A 69 8.06 -38.55 22.90
C ALA A 69 7.82 -39.79 22.05
N GLY A 70 8.71 -40.08 21.11
CA GLY A 70 8.53 -41.24 20.22
C GLY A 70 9.60 -41.38 19.13
N HIS A 71 10.75 -41.92 19.52
CA HIS A 71 11.72 -42.65 18.68
C HIS A 71 12.54 -41.87 17.62
N SER A 72 13.73 -41.47 18.06
CA SER A 72 14.90 -41.24 17.22
C SER A 72 15.34 -42.54 16.53
N THR A 73 15.37 -42.57 15.21
CA THR A 73 16.41 -43.30 14.48
C THR A 73 17.09 -42.34 13.52
N ALA A 74 18.37 -42.13 13.78
CA ALA A 74 19.23 -41.24 13.04
C ALA A 74 19.40 -41.74 11.60
N THR A 75 19.11 -40.88 10.63
CA THR A 75 19.78 -40.94 9.34
C THR A 75 20.13 -39.54 8.86
N THR A 76 21.42 -39.38 8.67
CA THR A 76 22.19 -38.22 8.29
C THR A 76 21.76 -37.70 6.93
N GLY A 77 21.33 -36.44 6.87
CA GLY A 77 20.98 -35.75 5.63
C GLY A 77 20.37 -34.40 5.96
N GLY A 78 21.20 -33.37 6.10
CA GLY A 78 20.81 -32.01 6.47
C GLY A 78 19.96 -31.33 5.40
N HIS A 79 18.70 -31.76 5.26
CA HIS A 79 17.69 -31.07 4.47
C HIS A 79 16.90 -30.16 5.40
N ARG A 80 17.09 -28.86 5.20
CA ARG A 80 16.28 -27.79 5.78
C ARG A 80 14.80 -28.11 5.51
N HIS A 81 14.06 -28.47 6.56
CA HIS A 81 12.61 -28.68 6.51
C HIS A 81 11.91 -27.37 6.15
N LEU A 82 11.86 -27.06 4.86
CA LEU A 82 11.02 -26.02 4.28
C LEU A 82 9.90 -26.74 3.52
N ALA A 83 8.71 -26.70 4.12
CA ALA A 83 7.41 -26.91 3.50
C ALA A 83 7.26 -28.16 2.62
N SER A 84 7.36 -29.36 3.21
CA SER A 84 6.46 -30.44 2.78
C SER A 84 5.07 -30.07 3.31
N THR A 85 4.33 -29.25 2.56
CA THR A 85 2.93 -28.93 2.86
C THR A 85 2.15 -30.25 2.91
N PRO A 86 1.71 -30.72 4.09
CA PRO A 86 0.64 -31.68 4.10
C PRO A 86 -0.54 -30.95 3.44
N THR A 87 -1.30 -31.65 2.60
CA THR A 87 -2.63 -31.22 2.14
C THR A 87 -3.61 -31.23 3.31
N THR A 88 -3.24 -30.64 4.43
CA THR A 88 -4.15 -30.22 5.48
C THR A 88 -4.92 -29.07 4.86
N SER A 89 -6.18 -29.35 4.51
CA SER A 89 -7.19 -28.35 4.21
C SER A 89 -7.01 -27.18 5.16
N VAL A 90 -6.48 -26.06 4.65
CA VAL A 90 -6.36 -24.82 5.43
C VAL A 90 -7.76 -24.59 6.02
N PRO A 91 -7.92 -24.61 7.35
CA PRO A 91 -9.23 -24.43 7.95
C PRO A 91 -9.79 -23.12 7.40
N GLU A 92 -10.96 -23.21 6.79
CA GLU A 92 -11.58 -22.15 5.99
C GLU A 92 -11.91 -20.87 6.81
N SER A 93 -11.60 -20.87 8.11
CA SER A 93 -12.13 -19.94 9.12
C SER A 93 -11.40 -18.61 9.26
N ASN A 94 -10.17 -18.43 8.77
CA ASN A 94 -9.38 -17.23 9.10
C ASN A 94 -9.11 -16.31 7.89
N ARG A 95 -10.14 -16.09 7.04
CA ARG A 95 -10.09 -15.06 5.98
C ARG A 95 -10.36 -13.63 6.50
N LEU A 96 -10.61 -13.48 7.80
CA LEU A 96 -11.00 -12.22 8.44
C LEU A 96 -9.97 -11.09 8.22
N PRO A 97 -8.64 -11.29 8.36
CA PRO A 97 -7.67 -10.23 8.10
C PRO A 97 -7.68 -9.73 6.64
N ILE A 98 -7.96 -10.63 5.70
CA ILE A 98 -8.04 -10.31 4.27
C ILE A 98 -9.26 -9.42 4.01
N TYR A 99 -10.42 -9.78 4.55
CA TYR A 99 -11.63 -8.97 4.41
C TYR A 99 -11.51 -7.60 5.09
N LEU A 100 -10.88 -7.53 6.28
CA LEU A 100 -10.63 -6.24 6.94
C LEU A 100 -9.67 -5.35 6.14
N MET A 101 -8.64 -5.93 5.52
CA MET A 101 -7.73 -5.19 4.65
C MET A 101 -8.45 -4.66 3.40
N LEU A 102 -9.27 -5.50 2.77
CA LEU A 102 -10.10 -5.11 1.63
C LEU A 102 -11.09 -4.00 2.02
N ALA A 103 -11.75 -4.14 3.17
CA ALA A 103 -12.65 -3.12 3.71
C ALA A 103 -11.94 -1.79 3.98
N SER A 104 -10.70 -1.82 4.49
CA SER A 104 -9.88 -0.60 4.68
C SER A 104 -9.61 0.11 3.35
N GLY A 105 -9.26 -0.63 2.30
CA GLY A 105 -9.01 -0.10 0.96
C GLY A 105 -10.27 0.49 0.32
N VAL A 106 -11.38 -0.24 0.37
CA VAL A 106 -12.68 0.23 -0.15
C VAL A 106 -13.16 1.46 0.61
N SER A 107 -13.07 1.43 1.95
CA SER A 107 -13.42 2.57 2.80
C SER A 107 -12.60 3.80 2.43
N PHE A 108 -11.28 3.66 2.28
CA PHE A 108 -10.41 4.75 1.85
C PHE A 108 -10.84 5.34 0.50
N LEU A 109 -11.11 4.50 -0.50
CA LEU A 109 -11.48 4.93 -1.84
C LEU A 109 -12.83 5.65 -1.85
N VAL A 110 -13.84 5.09 -1.19
CA VAL A 110 -15.18 5.69 -1.06
C VAL A 110 -15.09 7.03 -0.33
N SER A 111 -14.40 7.07 0.80
CA SER A 111 -14.15 8.28 1.58
C SER A 111 -13.44 9.37 0.76
N HIS A 112 -12.46 8.99 -0.07
CA HIS A 112 -11.75 9.92 -0.94
C HIS A 112 -12.64 10.48 -2.05
N VAL A 113 -13.41 9.63 -2.72
CA VAL A 113 -14.37 10.04 -3.77
C VAL A 113 -15.43 10.97 -3.20
N ILE A 114 -16.02 10.62 -2.05
CA ILE A 114 -17.01 11.48 -1.36
C ILE A 114 -16.40 12.84 -1.02
N SER A 115 -15.18 12.87 -0.47
CA SER A 115 -14.48 14.12 -0.14
C SER A 115 -14.38 15.06 -1.35
N VAL A 116 -14.02 14.51 -2.52
CA VAL A 116 -13.87 15.29 -3.75
C VAL A 116 -15.21 15.73 -4.33
N LEU A 117 -16.24 14.87 -4.27
CA LEU A 117 -17.59 15.20 -4.73
C LEU A 117 -18.26 16.28 -3.88
N LEU A 118 -18.00 16.30 -2.57
CA LEU A 118 -18.53 17.31 -1.65
C LEU A 118 -17.82 18.66 -1.75
N LEU A 119 -16.68 18.76 -2.45
CA LEU A 119 -16.04 20.05 -2.72
C LEU A 119 -16.90 20.88 -3.70
N PRO A 120 -17.05 22.19 -3.47
CA PRO A 120 -17.78 23.08 -4.38
C PRO A 120 -17.32 22.89 -5.84
N ARG A 121 -18.26 22.81 -6.79
CA ARG A 121 -17.96 22.67 -8.23
C ARG A 121 -17.48 23.97 -8.87
N HIS A 122 -17.89 25.12 -8.35
CA HIS A 122 -17.51 26.43 -8.88
C HIS A 122 -16.09 26.85 -8.44
N ASP A 123 -15.48 27.81 -9.13
CA ASP A 123 -14.12 28.36 -8.92
C ASP A 123 -13.75 28.73 -7.47
N GLY A 124 -14.73 28.79 -6.56
CA GLY A 124 -14.53 28.93 -5.13
C GLY A 124 -13.81 27.76 -4.44
N TYR A 125 -13.57 26.62 -5.11
CA TYR A 125 -12.80 25.53 -4.49
C TYR A 125 -11.38 25.99 -4.11
N LYS A 126 -10.74 26.86 -4.92
CA LYS A 126 -9.42 27.41 -4.63
C LYS A 126 -9.37 28.22 -3.33
N ALA A 127 -10.51 28.76 -2.88
CA ALA A 127 -10.59 29.49 -1.61
C ALA A 127 -10.67 28.55 -0.39
N VAL A 128 -11.03 27.28 -0.60
CA VAL A 128 -11.24 26.28 0.47
C VAL A 128 -10.17 25.18 0.44
N THR A 129 -9.42 25.06 -0.66
CA THR A 129 -8.35 24.08 -0.83
C THR A 129 -6.98 24.74 -0.81
N VAL A 130 -6.05 24.16 -0.06
CA VAL A 130 -4.64 24.58 -0.10
C VAL A 130 -4.09 24.29 -1.50
N PRO A 131 -3.49 25.27 -2.19
CA PRO A 131 -2.88 25.04 -3.49
C PRO A 131 -1.77 24.02 -3.34
N MET A 132 -1.87 22.95 -4.13
CA MET A 132 -0.92 21.85 -4.12
C MET A 132 0.23 22.19 -5.07
N ASN A 133 1.48 22.07 -4.60
CA ASN A 133 2.63 22.15 -5.48
C ASN A 133 2.66 20.87 -6.35
N VAL A 134 2.17 20.98 -7.58
CA VAL A 134 1.99 19.85 -8.49
C VAL A 134 3.34 19.22 -8.86
N ASP A 135 4.39 20.02 -9.09
CA ASP A 135 5.73 19.51 -9.41
C ASP A 135 6.28 18.65 -8.27
N PHE A 136 6.13 19.12 -7.03
CA PHE A 136 6.54 18.36 -5.84
C PHE A 136 5.77 17.03 -5.72
N VAL A 137 4.47 17.04 -6.04
CA VAL A 137 3.62 15.86 -5.98
C VAL A 137 3.98 14.83 -7.04
N ILE A 138 4.21 15.26 -8.28
CA ILE A 138 4.68 14.40 -9.37
C ILE A 138 6.01 13.73 -8.99
N HIS A 139 6.96 14.52 -8.46
CA HIS A 139 8.24 13.99 -7.99
C HIS A 139 8.05 12.93 -6.91
N ARG A 140 7.21 13.21 -5.91
CA ARG A 140 6.95 12.28 -4.82
C ARG A 140 6.25 11.00 -5.27
N TYR A 141 5.35 11.08 -6.25
CA TYR A 141 4.75 9.89 -6.87
C TYR A 141 5.78 9.06 -7.65
N GLY A 142 6.73 9.72 -8.32
CA GLY A 142 7.86 9.07 -8.97
C GLY A 142 8.72 8.29 -7.98
N GLU A 143 9.10 8.90 -6.86
CA GLU A 143 9.84 8.25 -5.77
C GLU A 143 9.08 7.05 -5.20
N TRP A 144 7.79 7.23 -4.92
CA TRP A 144 6.92 6.17 -4.39
C TRP A 144 6.83 4.97 -5.33
N THR A 145 6.63 5.23 -6.62
CA THR A 145 6.53 4.19 -7.65
C THR A 145 7.85 3.42 -7.76
N MET A 146 8.99 4.13 -7.72
CA MET A 146 10.31 3.50 -7.70
C MET A 146 10.51 2.60 -6.47
N LEU A 147 10.04 3.04 -5.30
CA LEU A 147 10.15 2.27 -4.05
C LEU A 147 9.30 1.00 -4.09
N MET A 148 8.02 1.10 -4.49
CA MET A 148 7.11 -0.05 -4.58
C MET A 148 7.58 -1.10 -5.59
N LEU A 149 8.10 -0.63 -6.72
CA LEU A 149 8.67 -1.49 -7.74
C LEU A 149 9.97 -2.15 -7.25
N GLY A 150 10.83 -1.41 -6.55
CA GLY A 150 12.03 -1.95 -5.90
C GLY A 150 11.70 -3.03 -4.87
N GLU A 151 10.67 -2.81 -4.05
CA GLU A 151 10.17 -3.81 -3.08
C GLU A 151 9.66 -5.08 -3.78
N SER A 152 8.98 -4.92 -4.91
CA SER A 152 8.47 -6.05 -5.71
C SER A 152 9.60 -6.90 -6.30
N ILE A 153 10.65 -6.27 -6.83
CA ILE A 153 11.84 -6.98 -7.34
C ILE A 153 12.58 -7.69 -6.18
N LEU A 154 12.76 -7.03 -5.04
CA LEU A 154 13.39 -7.63 -3.86
C LEU A 154 12.57 -8.82 -3.33
N SER A 155 11.24 -8.76 -3.42
CA SER A 155 10.36 -9.86 -3.03
C SER A 155 10.51 -11.07 -3.95
N LEU A 156 10.75 -10.86 -5.26
CA LEU A 156 11.07 -11.95 -6.19
C LEU A 156 12.41 -12.63 -5.87
N LEU A 157 13.40 -11.86 -5.39
CA LEU A 157 14.73 -12.36 -5.03
C LEU A 157 14.76 -13.23 -3.76
N ILE A 158 13.74 -13.11 -2.89
CA ILE A 158 13.67 -13.87 -1.63
C ILE A 158 13.15 -15.31 -1.85
N VAL A 159 12.52 -15.60 -2.99
CA VAL A 159 12.02 -16.94 -3.33
C VAL A 159 13.19 -17.92 -3.51
N GLN A 160 13.05 -19.15 -3.00
CA GLN A 160 14.07 -20.18 -3.14
C GLN A 160 14.44 -20.40 -4.61
N VAL A 161 15.72 -20.18 -4.91
CA VAL A 161 16.29 -20.28 -6.24
C VAL A 161 16.37 -21.76 -6.63
N SER A 162 15.58 -22.16 -7.63
CA SER A 162 15.85 -23.40 -8.35
C SER A 162 17.06 -23.19 -9.24
N SER A 163 18.01 -24.13 -9.23
CA SER A 163 19.25 -24.04 -10.03
C SER A 163 19.03 -24.19 -11.55
N GLY A 164 17.78 -24.29 -12.00
CA GLY A 164 17.43 -24.49 -13.41
C GLY A 164 17.58 -23.22 -14.25
N PHE A 165 17.95 -23.41 -15.52
CA PHE A 165 18.01 -22.33 -16.52
C PHE A 165 16.68 -21.57 -16.66
N ASP A 166 15.56 -22.30 -16.58
CA ASP A 166 14.20 -21.73 -16.69
C ASP A 166 13.90 -20.69 -15.61
N TYR A 167 14.48 -20.86 -14.40
CA TYR A 167 14.37 -19.89 -13.32
C TYR A 167 15.04 -18.57 -13.71
N TYR A 168 16.28 -18.63 -14.20
CA TYR A 168 17.04 -17.44 -14.61
C TYR A 168 16.36 -16.72 -15.78
N LEU A 169 15.85 -17.45 -16.77
CA LEU A 169 15.14 -16.86 -17.90
C LEU A 169 13.90 -16.10 -17.45
N THR A 170 13.07 -16.73 -16.61
CA THR A 170 11.85 -16.11 -16.06
C THR A 170 12.19 -14.88 -15.21
N PHE A 171 13.25 -14.99 -14.40
CA PHE A 171 13.74 -13.90 -13.55
C PHE A 171 14.22 -12.69 -14.37
N PHE A 172 15.08 -12.91 -15.37
CA PHE A 172 15.55 -11.83 -16.26
C PHE A 172 14.41 -11.21 -17.06
N CYS A 173 13.47 -12.02 -17.55
CA CYS A 173 12.27 -11.53 -18.23
C CYS A 173 11.44 -10.63 -17.32
N GLY A 174 11.28 -11.02 -16.04
CA GLY A 174 10.64 -10.21 -15.01
C GLY A 174 11.32 -8.86 -14.82
N ILE A 175 12.63 -8.84 -14.62
CA ILE A 175 13.39 -7.59 -14.46
C ILE A 175 13.25 -6.68 -15.68
N VAL A 176 13.46 -7.21 -16.88
CA VAL A 176 13.38 -6.42 -18.12
C VAL A 176 11.99 -5.84 -18.31
N SER A 177 10.94 -6.63 -18.06
CA SER A 177 9.55 -6.18 -18.14
C SER A 177 9.28 -5.03 -17.17
N VAL A 178 9.76 -5.14 -15.94
CA VAL A 178 9.59 -4.11 -14.91
C VAL A 178 10.36 -2.83 -15.25
N VAL A 179 11.61 -2.94 -15.71
CA VAL A 179 12.40 -1.77 -16.17
C VAL A 179 11.73 -1.09 -17.36
N PHE A 180 11.21 -1.87 -18.31
CA PHE A 180 10.52 -1.34 -19.48
C PHE A 180 9.22 -0.62 -19.10
N LEU A 181 8.41 -1.20 -18.20
CA LEU A 181 7.22 -0.55 -17.64
C LEU A 181 7.56 0.76 -16.95
N GLN A 182 8.64 0.80 -16.17
CA GLN A 182 9.08 2.01 -15.48
C GLN A 182 9.55 3.09 -16.47
N TYR A 183 10.28 2.71 -17.50
CA TYR A 183 10.68 3.61 -18.57
C TYR A 183 9.45 4.20 -19.29
N LEU A 184 8.48 3.36 -19.66
CA LEU A 184 7.24 3.81 -20.30
C LEU A 184 6.45 4.74 -19.40
N HIS A 185 6.37 4.43 -18.09
CA HIS A 185 5.69 5.26 -17.11
C HIS A 185 6.28 6.68 -17.08
N TYR A 186 7.59 6.83 -16.86
CA TYR A 186 8.24 8.15 -16.80
C TYR A 186 8.17 8.91 -18.12
N ARG A 187 8.15 8.20 -19.25
CA ARG A 187 8.00 8.83 -20.56
C ARG A 187 6.57 9.30 -20.82
N SER A 188 5.57 8.60 -20.30
CA SER A 188 4.15 8.95 -20.45
C SER A 188 3.69 10.04 -19.50
N ALA A 189 4.39 10.22 -18.37
CA ALA A 189 4.06 11.24 -17.38
C ALA A 189 4.46 12.64 -17.88
N PRO A 190 3.53 13.62 -17.88
CA PRO A 190 3.89 14.99 -18.26
C PRO A 190 4.84 15.59 -17.22
N GLN A 191 6.02 16.03 -17.67
CA GLN A 191 7.05 16.61 -16.79
C GLN A 191 6.74 18.06 -16.38
N GLU A 192 5.81 18.73 -17.06
CA GLU A 192 5.41 20.10 -16.74
C GLU A 192 4.11 20.12 -15.91
N ALA A 193 4.14 20.77 -14.75
CA ALA A 193 2.94 20.96 -13.91
C ALA A 193 1.76 21.57 -14.66
N LYS A 194 1.99 22.48 -15.61
CA LYS A 194 0.92 23.18 -16.35
C LYS A 194 0.08 22.24 -17.21
N GLY A 195 0.69 21.17 -17.74
CA GLY A 195 0.02 20.15 -18.54
C GLY A 195 -0.58 19.00 -17.72
N HIS A 196 -0.35 18.97 -16.41
CA HIS A 196 -0.73 17.84 -15.56
C HIS A 196 -2.24 17.80 -15.30
N ALA A 197 -2.83 16.60 -15.25
CA ALA A 197 -4.27 16.38 -15.01
C ALA A 197 -4.76 17.04 -13.71
N MET A 198 -3.93 17.04 -12.67
CA MET A 198 -4.19 17.70 -11.38
C MET A 198 -4.31 19.22 -11.48
N HIS A 199 -3.71 19.85 -12.50
CA HIS A 199 -3.81 21.28 -12.73
C HIS A 199 -5.07 21.64 -13.56
N ARG A 200 -5.55 20.72 -14.41
CA ARG A 200 -6.65 20.96 -15.34
C ARG A 200 -8.02 20.99 -14.67
N SER A 201 -8.34 20.00 -13.84
CA SER A 201 -9.60 19.97 -13.10
C SER A 201 -9.52 19.06 -11.88
N LYS A 202 -10.38 19.32 -10.88
CA LYS A 202 -10.48 18.46 -9.69
C LYS A 202 -10.90 17.02 -10.01
N GLU A 203 -11.76 16.85 -11.02
CA GLU A 203 -12.26 15.55 -11.46
C GLU A 203 -11.14 14.77 -12.18
N ALA A 204 -10.34 15.43 -13.02
CA ALA A 204 -9.16 14.84 -13.65
C ALA A 204 -8.08 14.50 -12.63
N GLY A 205 -7.88 15.35 -11.62
CA GLY A 205 -6.99 15.07 -10.49
C GLY A 205 -7.43 13.84 -9.69
N LEU A 206 -8.73 13.71 -9.39
CA LEU A 206 -9.28 12.53 -8.72
C LEU A 206 -9.09 11.27 -9.57
N ALA A 207 -9.46 11.33 -10.86
CA ALA A 207 -9.31 10.20 -11.78
C ALA A 207 -7.84 9.75 -11.84
N PHE A 208 -6.91 10.70 -11.94
CA PHE A 208 -5.48 10.43 -11.91
C PHE A 208 -5.06 9.78 -10.59
N SER A 209 -5.45 10.33 -9.43
CA SER A 209 -5.10 9.77 -8.12
C SER A 209 -5.63 8.35 -7.93
N VAL A 210 -6.86 8.07 -8.39
CA VAL A 210 -7.47 6.73 -8.32
C VAL A 210 -6.75 5.75 -9.26
N LEU A 211 -6.52 6.15 -10.51
CA LEU A 211 -5.78 5.32 -11.47
C LEU A 211 -4.36 5.03 -10.98
N MET A 212 -3.68 6.02 -10.41
CA MET A 212 -2.34 5.87 -9.88
C MET A 212 -2.29 4.92 -8.67
N LEU A 213 -3.33 4.91 -7.84
CA LEU A 213 -3.45 3.95 -6.74
C LEU A 213 -3.55 2.52 -7.26
N PHE A 214 -4.40 2.27 -8.26
CA PHE A 214 -4.51 0.94 -8.88
C PHE A 214 -3.25 0.54 -9.63
N TYR A 215 -2.59 1.48 -10.29
CA TYR A 215 -1.35 1.22 -11.02
C TYR A 215 -0.18 0.87 -10.09
N SER A 216 -0.06 1.53 -8.92
CA SER A 216 1.07 1.33 -8.00
C SER A 216 0.86 0.26 -6.94
N GLY A 217 -0.39 -0.12 -6.65
CA GLY A 217 -0.74 -1.11 -5.63
C GLY A 217 -1.43 -2.37 -6.15
N GLY A 218 -1.56 -2.51 -7.47
CA GLY A 218 -2.01 -3.73 -8.12
C GLY A 218 -0.91 -4.78 -8.29
#